data_AF-A0AAW1NYC2-F1
#
_entry.id   AF-A0AAW1NYC2-F1
#
_cell.length_a   1.000
_cell.length_b   1.000
_cell.length_c   1.000
_cell.angle_alpha   90.00
_cell.angle_beta   90.00
_cell.angle_gamma   90.00
#
_symmetry.space_group_name_H-M   'P 1'
#
loop_
_entity.id
_entity.type
_entity.pdbx_description
1 polymer ?
#
loop_
_entity_poly.entity_id
_entity_poly.type
_entity_poly.pdbx_seq_one_letter_code
_entity_poly.pdbx_strand_id
1 'polypeptide(L)'
;MNQYFNTSDARIAGPTRSLPTDDSYKLFVKLWLHNQKIYAVTDASVPKGSIKHEVTQNTAMVELPVQKADSFYQNLKAGQVAGSTLLIDFPFPAFPDNMGHWAEVLAPAYSCLSLKRWTKHLPAGSSPRLDAILLINLSREDLQGLGWVHEMLYLTVAPAMDGGGAEGWQMPPIIFMDDLDAMDRAAWLSFERLLVPHDRYSHSQGLGGFATPEIGTAFRRAAYAHAGITFRDAEAAPKTIIMLTAVGGEPIANAPEVVAALQDAGRALGMRVRPYSVTAGAPFASFVGVMARTGILISRHGPLLANVMFLPPGAMVLELLPYNWDWRGISEIYVNLTRSIGDVHHFAWRARHPRWALYPSADEERYADWTAEECSSSDCLEVHARAHMVVDSATVQEMIMDLAPGVFRGASVPSLAQPWPSASHGLPVTSML
;
A
#
# COMPACT_ATOMS: atom_id res chain seq x y z
N MET A 1 11.48 -0.67 25.47
CA MET A 1 11.74 0.79 25.63
C MET A 1 12.96 1.16 26.47
N ASN A 2 13.27 0.51 27.60
CA ASN A 2 14.39 0.90 28.46
C ASN A 2 15.76 1.04 27.76
N GLN A 3 15.98 0.31 26.65
CA GLN A 3 17.21 0.39 25.86
C GLN A 3 17.48 1.75 25.20
N TYR A 4 16.45 2.59 25.00
CA TYR A 4 16.58 3.90 24.36
C TYR A 4 16.84 5.05 25.35
N PHE A 5 16.66 4.80 26.65
CA PHE A 5 16.79 5.80 27.70
C PHE A 5 18.16 5.70 28.36
N ASN A 6 19.19 6.15 27.64
CA ASN A 6 20.51 6.41 28.24
C ASN A 6 20.75 7.93 28.26
N THR A 7 20.66 8.53 29.44
CA THR A 7 20.47 9.98 29.65
C THR A 7 21.74 10.83 29.48
N SER A 8 22.89 10.23 29.14
CA SER A 8 24.18 10.93 29.10
C SER A 8 24.67 11.27 27.69
N ASP A 9 23.88 11.05 26.63
CA ASP A 9 24.37 11.20 25.26
C ASP A 9 24.18 12.62 24.70
N ALA A 10 25.31 13.32 24.48
CA ALA A 10 25.33 14.65 23.86
C ALA A 10 24.72 14.67 22.44
N ARG A 11 24.50 13.50 21.83
CA ARG A 11 23.89 13.32 20.50
C ARG A 11 22.41 13.74 20.41
N ILE A 12 21.75 13.96 21.54
CA ILE A 12 20.34 14.38 21.62
C ILE A 12 20.18 15.90 21.39
N ALA A 13 21.22 16.70 21.66
CA ALA A 13 21.18 18.16 21.60
C ALA A 13 20.98 18.71 20.17
N GLY A 14 20.28 19.83 20.01
CA GLY A 14 20.06 20.56 18.75
C GLY A 14 18.59 20.66 18.30
N PRO A 15 18.22 21.70 17.54
CA PRO A 15 16.85 21.88 17.06
C PRO A 15 16.45 20.82 16.03
N THR A 16 15.14 20.59 15.91
CA THR A 16 14.54 19.81 14.83
C THR A 16 14.83 20.47 13.49
N ARG A 17 15.16 19.67 12.47
CA ARG A 17 15.36 20.14 11.10
C ARG A 17 14.57 19.26 10.13
N SER A 18 13.90 19.88 9.17
CA SER A 18 13.43 19.21 7.95
C SER A 18 14.50 19.39 6.89
N LEU A 19 15.04 18.29 6.36
CA LEU A 19 16.01 18.37 5.27
C LEU A 19 15.30 18.55 3.92
N PRO A 20 15.91 19.20 2.93
CA PRO A 20 15.34 19.28 1.59
C PRO A 20 15.23 17.87 1.00
N THR A 21 14.05 17.51 0.52
CA THR A 21 13.78 16.20 -0.10
C THR A 21 13.12 16.37 -1.47
N ASP A 22 12.95 15.26 -2.20
CA ASP A 22 12.12 15.20 -3.40
C ASP A 22 10.72 14.67 -3.07
N ASP A 23 9.87 14.48 -4.09
CA ASP A 23 8.50 13.98 -3.91
C ASP A 23 8.41 12.52 -3.40
N SER A 24 9.53 11.82 -3.16
CA SER A 24 9.52 10.42 -2.73
C SER A 24 9.63 10.19 -1.21
N TYR A 25 10.11 11.17 -0.44
CA TYR A 25 10.15 11.08 1.03
C TYR A 25 10.30 12.45 1.71
N LYS A 26 10.08 12.49 3.03
CA LYS A 26 10.54 13.53 3.95
C LYS A 26 11.62 12.94 4.87
N LEU A 27 12.56 13.78 5.29
CA LEU A 27 13.59 13.40 6.26
C LEU A 27 13.69 14.45 7.36
N PHE A 28 13.34 14.04 8.56
CA PHE A 28 13.45 14.87 9.77
C PHE A 28 14.66 14.47 10.58
N VAL A 29 15.34 15.44 11.17
CA VAL A 29 16.45 15.24 12.10
C VAL A 29 16.02 15.76 13.46
N LYS A 30 16.21 14.95 14.51
CA LYS A 30 15.84 15.28 15.90
C LYS A 30 14.35 15.63 16.03
N LEU A 31 13.50 14.75 15.51
CA LEU A 31 12.05 14.82 15.74
C LEU A 31 11.74 14.20 17.09
N TRP A 32 10.74 14.73 17.79
CA TRP A 32 10.44 14.31 19.17
C TRP A 32 9.06 13.69 19.25
N LEU A 33 8.92 12.65 20.07
CA LEU A 33 7.65 12.04 20.43
C LEU A 33 7.44 12.16 21.93
N HIS A 34 6.27 12.63 22.32
CA HIS A 34 5.83 12.70 23.71
C HIS A 34 4.32 12.60 23.78
N ASN A 35 3.80 11.74 24.66
CA ASN A 35 2.35 11.51 24.82
C ASN A 35 1.64 11.30 23.47
N GLN A 36 2.18 10.40 22.65
CA GLN A 36 1.69 10.05 21.29
C GLN A 36 1.64 11.22 20.29
N LYS A 37 2.26 12.35 20.60
CA LYS A 37 2.34 13.49 19.69
C LYS A 37 3.76 13.68 19.21
N ILE A 38 3.89 14.04 17.94
CA ILE A 38 5.15 14.44 17.34
C ILE A 38 5.37 15.94 17.52
N TYR A 39 6.57 16.32 17.93
CA TYR A 39 7.00 17.70 18.15
C TYR A 39 8.22 18.04 17.31
N ALA A 40 8.20 19.24 16.72
CA ALA A 40 9.37 19.89 16.18
C ALA A 40 9.87 20.93 17.20
N VAL A 41 11.00 20.67 17.85
CA VAL A 41 11.58 21.62 18.79
C VAL A 41 12.44 22.61 18.01
N THR A 42 12.03 23.87 17.96
CA THR A 42 12.70 24.91 17.18
C THR A 42 13.32 25.95 18.10
N ASP A 43 14.52 26.43 17.76
CA ASP A 43 15.10 27.58 18.47
C ASP A 43 14.30 28.84 18.16
N ALA A 44 14.22 29.78 19.10
CA ALA A 44 13.48 31.04 18.95
C ALA A 44 13.96 31.91 17.78
N SER A 45 15.17 31.66 17.27
CA SER A 45 15.72 32.31 16.07
C SER A 45 15.17 31.77 14.76
N VAL A 46 14.55 30.59 14.77
CA VAL A 46 13.93 29.96 13.60
C VAL A 46 12.56 30.61 13.36
N PRO A 47 12.28 31.11 12.15
CA PRO A 47 10.98 31.69 11.85
C PRO A 47 9.84 30.69 12.09
N LYS A 48 8.77 31.17 12.74
CA LYS A 48 7.55 30.38 12.97
C LYS A 48 6.99 29.85 11.65
N GLY A 49 6.58 28.58 11.61
CA GLY A 49 6.04 27.95 10.40
C GLY A 49 7.10 27.57 9.35
N SER A 50 8.39 27.62 9.70
CA SER A 50 9.47 27.12 8.84
C SER A 50 9.45 25.60 8.65
N ILE A 51 8.75 24.87 9.51
CA ILE A 51 8.56 23.43 9.43
C ILE A 51 7.09 23.14 9.13
N LYS A 52 6.81 22.38 8.07
CA LYS A 52 5.45 21.96 7.72
C LYS A 52 4.87 21.07 8.83
N HIS A 53 3.62 21.31 9.22
CA HIS A 53 2.96 20.59 10.31
C HIS A 53 2.59 19.14 9.99
N GLU A 54 2.61 18.73 8.73
CA GLU A 54 2.19 17.39 8.31
C GLU A 54 3.40 16.45 8.24
N VAL A 55 3.39 15.39 9.05
CA VAL A 55 4.37 14.29 8.92
C VAL A 55 3.81 13.31 7.89
N THR A 56 2.65 12.75 8.18
CA THR A 56 1.89 11.76 7.40
C THR A 56 0.39 12.08 7.50
N GLN A 57 -0.49 11.24 6.94
CA GLN A 57 -1.94 11.49 6.96
C GLN A 57 -2.54 11.43 8.38
N ASN A 58 -2.13 10.47 9.21
CA ASN A 58 -2.68 10.31 10.57
C ASN A 58 -1.83 10.99 11.64
N THR A 59 -0.62 11.45 11.29
CA THR A 59 0.31 12.05 12.24
C THR A 59 0.63 13.49 11.89
N ALA A 60 0.13 14.39 12.73
CA ALA A 60 0.49 15.80 12.72
C ALA A 60 1.67 16.08 13.66
N MET A 61 2.39 17.16 13.36
CA MET A 61 3.51 17.66 14.13
C MET A 61 3.19 19.03 14.73
N VAL A 62 3.48 19.13 16.02
CA VAL A 62 3.35 20.36 16.80
C VAL A 62 4.69 21.08 16.82
N GLU A 63 4.74 22.31 16.32
CA GLU A 63 5.93 23.16 16.49
C GLU A 63 6.02 23.64 17.95
N LEU A 64 7.16 23.40 18.59
CA LEU A 64 7.44 23.78 19.97
C LEU A 64 8.64 24.75 19.98
N PRO A 65 8.40 26.06 19.86
CA PRO A 65 9.46 27.05 19.91
C PRO A 65 10.02 27.16 21.34
N VAL A 66 11.32 27.06 21.47
CA VAL A 66 12.06 27.16 22.74
C VAL A 66 13.18 28.18 22.60
N GLN A 67 13.67 28.72 23.72
CA GLN A 67 14.76 29.72 23.68
C GLN A 67 16.03 29.13 23.06
N LYS A 68 16.40 27.93 23.50
CA LYS A 68 17.50 27.11 22.97
C LYS A 68 17.16 25.63 23.14
N ALA A 69 17.16 24.88 22.05
CA ALA A 69 16.85 23.45 22.00
C ALA A 69 17.78 22.67 22.95
N ASP A 70 19.09 22.92 22.89
CA ASP A 70 20.09 22.25 23.75
C ASP A 70 19.76 22.36 25.24
N SER A 71 19.37 23.55 25.69
CA SER A 71 19.00 23.79 27.09
C SER A 71 17.65 23.19 27.45
N PHE A 72 16.70 23.16 26.52
CA PHE A 72 15.41 22.50 26.72
C PHE A 72 15.61 21.01 27.03
N TYR A 73 16.46 20.31 26.27
CA TYR A 73 16.66 18.87 26.43
C TYR A 73 17.35 18.45 27.72
N GLN A 74 18.27 19.27 28.23
CA GLN A 74 18.97 18.99 29.50
C GLN A 74 18.02 18.87 30.69
N ASN A 75 16.80 19.41 30.56
CA ASN A 75 15.77 19.41 31.60
C ASN A 75 14.71 18.32 31.39
N LEU A 76 14.84 17.47 30.37
CA LEU A 76 13.87 16.41 30.08
C LEU A 76 14.37 15.03 30.51
N LYS A 77 13.42 14.18 30.91
CA LYS A 77 13.64 12.73 30.91
C LYS A 77 13.58 12.24 29.46
N ALA A 78 14.70 12.33 28.75
CA ALA A 78 14.78 12.01 27.34
C ALA A 78 15.48 10.68 27.05
N GLY A 79 14.99 9.98 26.03
CA GLY A 79 15.67 8.87 25.37
C GLY A 79 15.86 9.19 23.88
N GLN A 80 16.68 8.39 23.19
CA GLN A 80 16.92 8.55 21.77
C GLN A 80 16.89 7.20 21.04
N VAL A 81 16.21 7.18 19.90
CA VAL A 81 16.40 6.17 18.87
C VAL A 81 17.51 6.67 17.95
N ALA A 82 18.69 6.07 18.10
CA ALA A 82 19.87 6.39 17.31
C ALA A 82 19.71 5.89 15.86
N GLY A 83 20.41 6.53 14.93
CA GLY A 83 20.43 6.11 13.54
C GLY A 83 19.24 6.58 12.70
N SER A 84 18.93 5.83 11.64
CA SER A 84 17.81 6.10 10.73
C SER A 84 16.60 5.24 11.11
N THR A 85 15.49 5.89 11.45
CA THR A 85 14.20 5.22 11.71
C THR A 85 13.28 5.41 10.51
N LEU A 86 12.72 4.32 10.01
CA LEU A 86 11.64 4.36 9.01
C LEU A 86 10.30 4.53 9.73
N LEU A 87 9.56 5.61 9.44
CA LEU A 87 8.17 5.75 9.89
C LEU A 87 7.24 5.07 8.89
N ILE A 88 6.39 4.18 9.40
CA ILE A 88 5.23 3.63 8.70
C ILE A 88 3.99 4.08 9.49
N ASP A 89 3.22 4.97 8.88
CA ASP A 89 1.90 5.37 9.36
C ASP A 89 0.86 4.62 8.54
N PHE A 90 0.24 3.60 9.12
CA PHE A 90 -0.71 2.77 8.39
C PHE A 90 -2.03 3.53 8.22
N PRO A 91 -2.57 3.72 7.00
CA PRO A 91 -3.66 4.66 6.76
C PRO A 91 -4.95 4.30 7.51
N PHE A 92 -5.21 3.01 7.73
CA PHE A 92 -6.47 2.53 8.31
C PHE A 92 -6.22 1.50 9.42
N PRO A 93 -5.76 1.91 10.62
CA PRO A 93 -5.38 0.99 11.70
C PRO A 93 -6.52 0.08 12.18
N ALA A 94 -7.79 0.44 11.92
CA ALA A 94 -8.94 -0.41 12.20
C ALA A 94 -9.04 -1.66 11.31
N PHE A 95 -8.31 -1.71 10.19
CA PHE A 95 -8.32 -2.81 9.23
C PHE A 95 -6.89 -3.25 8.88
N PRO A 96 -6.11 -3.71 9.87
CA PRO A 96 -4.69 -4.07 9.68
C PRO A 96 -4.50 -5.29 8.76
N ASP A 97 -5.57 -6.05 8.52
CA ASP A 97 -5.62 -7.24 7.71
C ASP A 97 -5.81 -6.93 6.20
N ASN A 98 -6.10 -5.67 5.86
CA ASN A 98 -6.25 -5.20 4.48
C ASN A 98 -4.89 -5.04 3.77
N MET A 99 -4.49 -6.07 3.02
CA MET A 99 -3.25 -6.06 2.22
C MET A 99 -3.13 -4.87 1.25
N GLY A 100 -4.25 -4.37 0.72
CA GLY A 100 -4.31 -3.19 -0.15
C GLY A 100 -3.56 -2.01 0.44
N HIS A 101 -3.93 -1.64 1.66
CA HIS A 101 -3.37 -0.51 2.39
C HIS A 101 -1.89 -0.72 2.72
N TRP A 102 -1.49 -1.96 3.01
CA TRP A 102 -0.07 -2.27 3.20
C TRP A 102 0.71 -2.07 1.92
N ALA A 103 0.22 -2.50 0.76
CA ALA A 103 0.90 -2.29 -0.51
C ALA A 103 1.02 -0.79 -0.86
N GLU A 104 0.01 0.02 -0.55
CA GLU A 104 0.00 1.47 -0.76
C GLU A 104 1.11 2.21 0.02
N VAL A 105 1.52 1.68 1.17
CA VAL A 105 2.59 2.25 2.02
C VAL A 105 3.94 1.59 1.74
N LEU A 106 3.96 0.26 1.60
CA LEU A 106 5.19 -0.53 1.54
C LEU A 106 5.88 -0.50 0.17
N ALA A 107 5.14 -0.34 -0.93
CA ALA A 107 5.76 -0.22 -2.26
C ALA A 107 6.51 1.12 -2.44
N PRO A 108 5.96 2.28 -2.04
CA PRO A 108 6.72 3.54 -2.00
C PRO A 108 7.89 3.49 -1.01
N ALA A 109 7.71 2.87 0.16
CA ALA A 109 8.80 2.68 1.12
C ALA A 109 9.96 1.86 0.52
N TYR A 110 9.66 0.72 -0.11
CA TYR A 110 10.67 -0.09 -0.79
C TYR A 110 11.39 0.71 -1.88
N SER A 111 10.66 1.55 -2.63
CA SER A 111 11.22 2.42 -3.66
C SER A 111 12.17 3.47 -3.08
N CYS A 112 11.75 4.15 -2.01
CA CYS A 112 12.56 5.13 -1.30
C CYS A 112 13.89 4.50 -0.82
N LEU A 113 13.81 3.31 -0.23
CA LEU A 113 14.97 2.59 0.30
C LEU A 113 15.88 2.04 -0.79
N SER A 114 15.31 1.56 -1.90
CA SER A 114 16.07 1.05 -3.06
C SER A 114 16.82 2.15 -3.79
N LEU A 115 16.21 3.32 -3.96
CA LEU A 115 16.83 4.46 -4.63
C LEU A 115 17.94 5.12 -3.81
N LYS A 116 17.95 4.91 -2.49
CA LYS A 116 18.96 5.45 -1.54
C LYS A 116 19.20 6.95 -1.65
N ARG A 117 18.23 7.72 -2.17
CA ARG A 117 18.38 9.19 -2.31
C ARG A 117 18.52 9.87 -0.95
N TRP A 118 17.82 9.35 0.05
CA TRP A 118 17.87 9.83 1.44
C TRP A 118 19.28 9.75 2.05
N THR A 119 20.14 8.85 1.58
CA THR A 119 21.48 8.68 2.17
C THR A 119 22.41 9.87 1.86
N LYS A 120 22.10 10.68 0.84
CA LYS A 120 22.85 11.89 0.48
C LYS A 120 22.80 12.98 1.55
N HIS A 121 21.79 12.92 2.42
CA HIS A 121 21.56 13.88 3.49
C HIS A 121 22.19 13.45 4.82
N LEU A 122 22.83 12.29 4.86
CA LEU A 122 23.46 11.79 6.07
C LEU A 122 24.80 12.49 6.32
N PRO A 123 25.15 12.75 7.58
CA PRO A 123 26.50 13.22 7.93
C PRO A 123 27.57 12.27 7.40
N ALA A 124 28.74 12.83 7.03
CA ALA A 124 29.87 12.04 6.57
C ALA A 124 30.23 10.93 7.58
N GLY A 125 30.41 9.70 7.11
CA GLY A 125 30.69 8.53 7.94
C GLY A 125 29.47 7.86 8.57
N SER A 126 28.27 8.39 8.37
CA SER A 126 27.03 7.74 8.85
C SER A 126 26.73 6.47 8.05
N SER A 127 26.17 5.49 8.74
CA SER A 127 25.67 4.27 8.11
C SER A 127 24.46 4.57 7.21
N PRO A 128 24.42 4.11 5.95
CA PRO A 128 23.27 4.24 5.04
C PRO A 128 22.20 3.18 5.31
N ARG A 129 22.11 2.71 6.56
CA ARG A 129 21.22 1.61 6.97
C ARG A 129 20.01 2.15 7.72
N LEU A 130 18.96 1.34 7.76
CA LEU A 130 17.88 1.50 8.73
C LEU A 130 18.26 0.81 10.03
N ASP A 131 18.07 1.55 11.13
CA ASP A 131 18.39 1.12 12.49
C ASP A 131 17.13 0.77 13.29
N ALA A 132 15.95 1.27 12.87
CA ALA A 132 14.66 0.95 13.47
C ALA A 132 13.51 1.15 12.48
N ILE A 133 12.37 0.54 12.79
CA ILE A 133 11.07 0.77 12.14
C ILE A 133 10.11 1.29 13.23
N LEU A 134 9.36 2.33 12.92
CA LEU A 134 8.33 2.88 13.79
C LEU A 134 6.95 2.64 13.16
N LEU A 135 6.14 1.79 13.78
CA LEU A 135 4.72 1.65 13.49
C LEU A 135 3.94 2.50 14.49
N ILE A 136 3.67 3.76 14.14
CA ILE A 136 3.23 4.76 15.12
C ILE A 136 1.77 4.56 15.59
N ASN A 137 0.95 3.91 14.77
CA ASN A 137 -0.49 3.77 14.99
C ASN A 137 -0.98 2.33 14.95
N LEU A 138 -0.07 1.37 15.10
CA LEU A 138 -0.38 -0.06 15.18
C LEU A 138 0.32 -0.66 16.40
N SER A 139 -0.43 -1.43 17.17
CA SER A 139 0.06 -2.26 18.25
C SER A 139 0.49 -3.64 17.73
N ARG A 140 1.20 -4.40 18.56
CA ARG A 140 1.51 -5.80 18.27
C ARG A 140 0.26 -6.69 18.15
N GLU A 141 -0.79 -6.37 18.90
CA GLU A 141 -2.06 -7.11 18.90
C GLU A 141 -2.78 -6.96 17.55
N ASP A 142 -2.75 -5.77 16.96
CA ASP A 142 -3.35 -5.50 15.64
C ASP A 142 -2.76 -6.38 14.52
N LEU A 143 -1.51 -6.83 14.68
CA LEU A 143 -0.82 -7.69 13.71
C LEU A 143 -0.86 -9.18 14.07
N GLN A 144 -1.54 -9.54 15.16
CA GLN A 144 -1.60 -10.92 15.61
C GLN A 144 -2.26 -11.81 14.55
N GLY A 145 -1.57 -12.87 14.11
CA GLY A 145 -2.05 -13.78 13.08
C GLY A 145 -1.85 -13.28 11.64
N LEU A 146 -1.29 -12.09 11.44
CA LEU A 146 -0.98 -11.51 10.13
C LEU A 146 0.51 -11.67 9.81
N GLY A 147 1.02 -12.91 9.88
CA GLY A 147 2.45 -13.21 9.69
C GLY A 147 3.03 -12.67 8.37
N TRP A 148 2.21 -12.58 7.32
CA TRP A 148 2.62 -12.02 6.03
C TRP A 148 2.97 -10.52 6.09
N VAL A 149 2.45 -9.76 7.06
CA VAL A 149 2.81 -8.33 7.24
C VAL A 149 4.28 -8.22 7.63
N HIS A 150 4.75 -9.10 8.52
CA HIS A 150 6.16 -9.15 8.90
C HIS A 150 7.07 -9.52 7.73
N GLU A 151 6.65 -10.48 6.89
CA GLU A 151 7.38 -10.86 5.67
C GLU A 151 7.41 -9.71 4.66
N MET A 152 6.30 -9.01 4.46
CA MET A 152 6.24 -7.80 3.63
C MET A 152 7.15 -6.69 4.14
N LEU A 153 7.13 -6.40 5.45
CA LEU A 153 8.02 -5.42 6.07
C LEU A 153 9.49 -5.82 5.89
N TYR A 154 9.83 -7.10 6.10
CA TYR A 154 11.17 -7.64 5.88
C TYR A 154 11.66 -7.37 4.44
N LEU A 155 10.82 -7.69 3.45
CA LEU A 155 11.12 -7.43 2.04
C LEU A 155 11.27 -5.94 1.75
N THR A 156 10.39 -5.11 2.31
CA THR A 156 10.41 -3.66 2.14
C THR A 156 11.71 -3.03 2.60
N VAL A 157 12.23 -3.45 3.77
CA VAL A 157 13.42 -2.81 4.36
C VAL A 157 14.75 -3.40 3.88
N ALA A 158 14.74 -4.58 3.25
CA ALA A 158 15.94 -5.26 2.76
C ALA A 158 16.94 -4.37 1.98
N PRO A 159 16.53 -3.42 1.11
CA PRO A 159 17.47 -2.56 0.37
C PRO A 159 18.32 -1.63 1.25
N ALA A 160 17.84 -1.32 2.45
CA ALA A 160 18.50 -0.46 3.44
C ALA A 160 19.07 -1.26 4.62
N MET A 161 19.19 -2.58 4.47
CA MET A 161 19.90 -3.45 5.42
C MET A 161 21.31 -3.78 4.92
N ASP A 162 22.13 -4.31 5.82
CA ASP A 162 23.44 -4.85 5.44
C ASP A 162 23.34 -6.02 4.47
N GLY A 163 24.24 -6.06 3.49
CA GLY A 163 24.34 -7.17 2.53
C GLY A 163 23.10 -7.42 1.67
N GLY A 164 22.12 -6.51 1.66
CA GLY A 164 20.96 -6.57 0.77
C GLY A 164 20.03 -7.78 0.96
N GLY A 165 20.01 -8.40 2.15
CA GLY A 165 19.02 -9.45 2.48
C GLY A 165 19.44 -10.91 2.22
N ALA A 166 20.74 -11.24 2.13
CA ALA A 166 21.27 -12.62 2.11
C ALA A 166 20.93 -13.50 3.37
N GLU A 167 21.38 -14.75 3.48
CA GLU A 167 21.07 -15.58 4.66
C GLU A 167 21.72 -15.05 5.96
N GLY A 168 20.97 -15.07 7.08
CA GLY A 168 21.48 -14.78 8.43
C GLY A 168 21.21 -13.38 9.00
N TRP A 169 20.44 -12.52 8.33
CA TRP A 169 20.14 -11.17 8.83
C TRP A 169 19.03 -11.13 9.89
N GLN A 170 19.11 -10.09 10.71
CA GLN A 170 18.07 -9.73 11.67
C GLN A 170 17.37 -8.46 11.22
N MET A 171 16.04 -8.49 11.21
CA MET A 171 15.19 -7.32 10.94
C MET A 171 15.51 -6.20 11.96
N PRO A 172 15.54 -4.92 11.54
CA PRO A 172 15.65 -3.82 12.49
C PRO A 172 14.56 -3.90 13.56
N PRO A 173 14.84 -3.48 14.81
CA PRO A 173 13.83 -3.44 15.86
C PRO A 173 12.62 -2.61 15.42
N ILE A 174 11.44 -3.17 15.64
CA ILE A 174 10.16 -2.50 15.39
C ILE A 174 9.67 -1.90 16.71
N ILE A 175 9.41 -0.59 16.69
CA ILE A 175 8.77 0.16 17.77
C ILE A 175 7.29 0.26 17.42
N PHE A 176 6.44 -0.35 18.23
CA PHE A 176 4.98 -0.36 18.06
C PHE A 176 4.29 0.71 18.91
N MET A 177 3.03 1.00 18.62
CA MET A 177 2.23 1.93 19.41
C MET A 177 2.13 1.52 20.89
N ASP A 178 2.01 0.23 21.19
CA ASP A 178 1.98 -0.26 22.57
C ASP A 178 3.31 -0.07 23.31
N ASP A 179 4.46 -0.01 22.61
CA ASP A 179 5.73 0.41 23.23
C ASP A 179 5.70 1.88 23.63
N LEU A 180 5.09 2.72 22.80
CA LEU A 180 4.97 4.16 23.04
C LEU A 180 4.00 4.45 24.18
N ASP A 181 2.91 3.68 24.27
CA ASP A 181 1.90 3.79 25.33
C ASP A 181 2.44 3.36 26.69
N ALA A 182 3.36 2.40 26.69
CA ALA A 182 4.05 1.93 27.89
C ALA A 182 5.15 2.89 28.37
N MET A 183 5.49 3.95 27.61
CA MET A 183 6.46 4.94 28.05
C MET A 183 5.96 5.71 29.29
N ASP A 184 6.91 6.09 30.15
CA ASP A 184 6.61 7.05 31.23
C ASP A 184 6.04 8.34 30.60
N ARG A 185 4.91 8.83 31.12
CA ARG A 185 4.23 10.03 30.62
C ARG A 185 5.07 11.31 30.71
N ALA A 186 6.09 11.34 31.56
CA ALA A 186 7.05 12.43 31.64
C ALA A 186 8.24 12.27 30.67
N ALA A 187 8.37 11.09 30.05
CA ALA A 187 9.47 10.80 29.14
C ALA A 187 9.23 11.37 27.74
N TRP A 188 10.34 11.71 27.09
CA TRP A 188 10.41 12.18 25.70
C TRP A 188 11.31 11.25 24.91
N LEU A 189 10.93 10.94 23.68
CA LEU A 189 11.74 10.12 22.77
C LEU A 189 12.15 10.94 21.55
N SER A 190 13.45 11.09 21.34
CA SER A 190 14.00 11.71 20.13
C SER A 190 14.31 10.66 19.09
N PHE A 191 14.06 10.96 17.82
CA PHE A 191 14.58 10.20 16.69
C PHE A 191 15.74 10.97 16.07
N GLU A 192 16.93 10.37 16.03
CA GLU A 192 18.10 11.01 15.41
C GLU A 192 17.79 11.41 13.96
N ARG A 193 17.24 10.46 13.19
CA ARG A 193 16.72 10.65 11.84
C ARG A 193 15.42 9.88 11.67
N LEU A 194 14.38 10.55 11.19
CA LEU A 194 13.09 9.93 10.86
C LEU A 194 12.83 10.09 9.35
N LEU A 195 12.87 8.95 8.65
CA LEU A 195 12.58 8.84 7.23
C LEU A 195 11.08 8.53 7.05
N VAL A 196 10.40 9.35 6.25
CA VAL A 196 8.96 9.24 5.99
C VAL A 196 8.75 9.14 4.48
N PRO A 197 8.61 7.95 3.90
CA PRO A 197 8.30 7.81 2.47
C PRO A 197 6.97 8.49 2.14
N HIS A 198 6.90 9.09 0.94
CA HIS A 198 5.63 9.58 0.42
C HIS A 198 4.82 8.42 -0.14
N ASP A 199 3.67 8.17 0.48
CA ASP A 199 2.67 7.20 0.05
C ASP A 199 1.57 7.86 -0.79
N ARG A 200 0.54 7.10 -1.17
CA ARG A 200 -0.62 7.60 -1.91
C ARG A 200 -1.28 8.84 -1.26
N TYR A 201 -1.30 8.91 0.06
CA TYR A 201 -2.05 9.92 0.79
C TYR A 201 -1.27 11.21 1.00
N SER A 202 0.07 11.13 0.95
CA SER A 202 0.97 12.25 1.14
C SER A 202 1.66 12.71 -0.15
N HIS A 203 1.64 11.90 -1.21
CA HIS A 203 2.16 12.27 -2.53
C HIS A 203 1.20 13.23 -3.24
N SER A 204 1.73 14.32 -3.81
CA SER A 204 0.94 15.40 -4.42
C SER A 204 0.04 14.94 -5.58
N GLN A 205 0.47 13.91 -6.30
CA GLN A 205 -0.29 13.29 -7.41
C GLN A 205 -1.10 12.06 -7.01
N GLY A 206 -1.15 11.69 -5.72
CA GLY A 206 -1.88 10.49 -5.27
C GLY A 206 -1.35 9.18 -5.87
N LEU A 207 -0.07 9.13 -6.26
CA LEU A 207 0.52 7.94 -6.84
C LEU A 207 0.82 6.93 -5.75
N GLY A 208 0.36 5.69 -5.96
CA GLY A 208 0.73 4.52 -5.17
C GLY A 208 1.57 3.54 -6.01
N GLY A 209 2.29 2.63 -5.34
CA GLY A 209 3.11 1.61 -6.00
C GLY A 209 4.61 1.92 -6.00
N PHE A 210 5.34 1.36 -6.96
CA PHE A 210 6.78 1.50 -7.07
C PHE A 210 7.20 2.74 -7.87
N ALA A 211 8.38 3.29 -7.59
CA ALA A 211 8.88 4.46 -8.31
C ALA A 211 9.24 4.17 -9.78
N THR A 212 9.66 2.93 -10.08
CA THR A 212 9.91 2.47 -11.46
C THR A 212 9.56 0.98 -11.63
N PRO A 213 9.27 0.52 -12.86
CA PRO A 213 9.09 -0.90 -13.19
C PRO A 213 10.22 -1.82 -12.72
N GLU A 214 11.47 -1.36 -12.79
CA GLU A 214 12.65 -2.12 -12.38
C GLU A 214 12.65 -2.37 -10.87
N ILE A 215 12.25 -1.38 -10.08
CA ILE A 215 12.12 -1.51 -8.62
C ILE A 215 10.98 -2.47 -8.28
N GLY A 216 9.83 -2.34 -8.96
CA GLY A 216 8.71 -3.27 -8.77
C GLY A 216 9.09 -4.73 -9.11
N THR A 217 9.85 -4.92 -10.19
CA THR A 217 10.39 -6.23 -10.57
C THR A 217 11.39 -6.75 -9.54
N ALA A 218 12.27 -5.90 -9.01
CA ALA A 218 13.21 -6.28 -7.95
C ALA A 218 12.49 -6.72 -6.68
N PHE A 219 11.44 -6.00 -6.26
CA PHE A 219 10.60 -6.38 -5.13
C PHE A 219 9.94 -7.75 -5.37
N ARG A 220 9.31 -7.93 -6.54
CA ARG A 220 8.65 -9.19 -6.91
C ARG A 220 9.63 -10.36 -6.94
N ARG A 221 10.85 -10.18 -7.47
CA ARG A 221 11.93 -11.20 -7.42
C ARG A 221 12.31 -11.57 -6.00
N ALA A 222 12.45 -10.58 -5.11
CA ALA A 222 12.76 -10.82 -3.70
C ALA A 222 11.63 -11.58 -3.01
N ALA A 223 10.36 -11.21 -3.27
CA ALA A 223 9.19 -11.93 -2.74
C ALA A 223 9.15 -13.39 -3.21
N TYR A 224 9.45 -13.65 -4.49
CA TYR A 224 9.51 -15.00 -5.04
C TYR A 224 10.63 -15.81 -4.37
N ALA A 225 11.83 -15.24 -4.25
CA ALA A 225 12.95 -15.91 -3.58
C ALA A 225 12.61 -16.23 -2.11
N HIS A 226 12.00 -15.28 -1.39
CA HIS A 226 11.58 -15.48 0.00
C HIS A 226 10.54 -16.59 0.15
N ALA A 227 9.60 -16.70 -0.81
CA ALA A 227 8.61 -17.76 -0.86
C ALA A 227 9.13 -19.11 -1.40
N GLY A 228 10.42 -19.21 -1.74
CA GLY A 228 11.00 -20.42 -2.33
C GLY A 228 10.53 -20.69 -3.78
N ILE A 229 10.18 -19.65 -4.53
CA ILE A 229 9.64 -19.71 -5.88
C ILE A 229 10.67 -19.18 -6.86
N THR A 230 10.88 -19.91 -7.96
CA THR A 230 11.75 -19.44 -9.06
C THR A 230 11.06 -18.33 -9.84
N PHE A 231 11.65 -17.14 -9.87
CA PHE A 231 11.22 -16.05 -10.75
C PHE A 231 11.55 -16.35 -12.21
N ARG A 232 10.64 -16.05 -13.14
CA ARG A 232 10.81 -16.32 -14.58
C ARG A 232 10.55 -15.04 -15.37
N ASP A 233 11.62 -14.44 -15.90
CA ASP A 233 11.59 -13.11 -16.54
C ASP A 233 10.85 -13.08 -17.90
N ALA A 234 10.89 -14.17 -18.66
CA ALA A 234 10.53 -14.16 -20.08
C ALA A 234 9.70 -15.38 -20.51
N GLU A 235 9.05 -16.06 -19.56
CA GLU A 235 8.15 -17.16 -19.91
C GLU A 235 6.74 -16.65 -20.19
N ALA A 236 6.04 -17.34 -21.09
CA ALA A 236 4.62 -17.11 -21.29
C ALA A 236 3.89 -17.26 -19.94
N ALA A 237 3.03 -16.29 -19.63
CA ALA A 237 2.27 -16.30 -18.39
C ALA A 237 1.49 -17.63 -18.22
N PRO A 238 1.34 -18.13 -16.98
CA PRO A 238 0.74 -19.44 -16.72
C PRO A 238 -0.65 -19.60 -17.34
N LYS A 239 -0.98 -20.79 -17.86
CA LYS A 239 -2.32 -21.11 -18.41
C LYS A 239 -3.37 -21.38 -17.33
N THR A 240 -3.47 -20.48 -16.35
CA THR A 240 -4.43 -20.55 -15.25
C THR A 240 -5.18 -19.23 -15.13
N ILE A 241 -6.51 -19.34 -15.01
CA ILE A 241 -7.40 -18.25 -14.64
C ILE A 241 -7.73 -18.42 -13.14
N ILE A 242 -7.42 -17.42 -12.33
CA ILE A 242 -7.80 -17.38 -10.91
C ILE A 242 -8.90 -16.37 -10.72
N MET A 243 -10.01 -16.81 -10.11
CA MET A 243 -11.00 -15.90 -9.53
C MET A 243 -10.70 -15.74 -8.05
N LEU A 244 -10.12 -14.60 -7.68
CA LEU A 244 -9.75 -14.28 -6.30
C LEU A 244 -10.95 -13.71 -5.55
N THR A 245 -11.16 -14.23 -4.34
CA THR A 245 -12.20 -13.78 -3.40
C THR A 245 -11.64 -13.77 -1.98
N ALA A 246 -12.10 -12.84 -1.14
CA ALA A 246 -11.79 -12.88 0.28
C ALA A 246 -12.80 -13.77 1.02
N VAL A 247 -12.32 -14.60 1.95
CA VAL A 247 -13.22 -15.30 2.87
C VAL A 247 -13.86 -14.28 3.80
N GLY A 248 -15.19 -14.19 3.79
CA GLY A 248 -15.93 -13.18 4.56
C GLY A 248 -15.86 -11.77 3.99
N GLY A 249 -15.22 -11.59 2.82
CA GLY A 249 -15.21 -10.30 2.12
C GLY A 249 -16.48 -10.04 1.33
N GLU A 250 -16.47 -8.92 0.62
CA GLU A 250 -17.62 -8.42 -0.12
C GLU A 250 -17.98 -9.37 -1.27
N PRO A 251 -19.21 -9.90 -1.31
CA PRO A 251 -19.51 -11.00 -2.21
C PRO A 251 -19.87 -10.54 -3.62
N ILE A 252 -19.53 -11.39 -4.58
CA ILE A 252 -20.14 -11.39 -5.92
C ILE A 252 -21.39 -12.29 -5.82
N ALA A 253 -22.57 -11.69 -5.91
CA ALA A 253 -23.85 -12.36 -5.68
C ALA A 253 -24.07 -13.53 -6.65
N ASN A 254 -23.67 -13.36 -7.91
CA ASN A 254 -23.78 -14.39 -8.95
C ASN A 254 -22.43 -15.07 -9.24
N ALA A 255 -21.58 -15.29 -8.22
CA ALA A 255 -20.28 -15.94 -8.39
C ALA A 255 -20.33 -17.28 -9.15
N PRO A 256 -21.32 -18.18 -8.97
CA PRO A 256 -21.41 -19.41 -9.76
C PRO A 256 -21.53 -19.17 -11.27
N GLU A 257 -22.30 -18.15 -11.69
CA GLU A 257 -22.46 -17.77 -13.10
C GLU A 257 -21.16 -17.22 -13.67
N VAL A 258 -20.48 -16.37 -12.91
CA VAL A 258 -19.15 -15.84 -13.28
C VAL A 258 -18.16 -16.99 -13.45
N VAL A 259 -18.09 -17.92 -12.50
CA VAL A 259 -17.18 -19.07 -12.59
C VAL A 259 -17.50 -19.94 -13.82
N ALA A 260 -18.77 -20.17 -14.13
CA ALA A 260 -19.16 -20.91 -15.33
C ALA A 260 -18.70 -20.20 -16.61
N ALA A 261 -18.93 -18.89 -16.72
CA ALA A 261 -18.48 -18.08 -17.86
C ALA A 261 -16.95 -18.08 -18.00
N LEU A 262 -16.21 -18.00 -16.89
CA LEU A 262 -14.76 -18.15 -16.87
C LEU A 262 -14.32 -19.54 -17.32
N GLN A 263 -15.02 -20.61 -16.90
CA GLN A 263 -14.72 -21.98 -17.33
C GLN A 263 -14.92 -22.16 -18.83
N ASP A 264 -15.93 -21.52 -19.40
CA ASP A 264 -16.20 -21.56 -20.85
C ASP A 264 -15.09 -20.84 -21.62
N ALA A 265 -14.70 -19.63 -21.19
CA ALA A 265 -13.53 -18.93 -21.74
C ALA A 265 -12.24 -19.75 -21.58
N GLY A 266 -12.04 -20.35 -20.40
CA GLY A 266 -10.90 -21.21 -20.10
C GLY A 266 -10.80 -22.39 -21.06
N ARG A 267 -11.91 -23.09 -21.33
CA ARG A 267 -11.95 -24.17 -22.32
C ARG A 267 -11.58 -23.69 -23.72
N ALA A 268 -12.10 -22.54 -24.15
CA ALA A 268 -11.80 -21.97 -25.46
C ALA A 268 -10.32 -21.53 -25.60
N LEU A 269 -9.71 -21.03 -24.52
CA LEU A 269 -8.33 -20.55 -24.49
C LEU A 269 -7.30 -21.63 -24.09
N GLY A 270 -7.76 -22.85 -23.77
CA GLY A 270 -6.88 -23.91 -23.25
C GLY A 270 -6.27 -23.58 -21.88
N MET A 271 -7.02 -22.90 -21.03
CA MET A 271 -6.64 -22.48 -19.67
C MET A 271 -7.49 -23.18 -18.62
N ARG A 272 -6.91 -23.40 -17.45
CA ARG A 272 -7.61 -23.96 -16.29
C ARG A 272 -8.13 -22.86 -15.39
N VAL A 273 -9.41 -22.94 -15.01
CA VAL A 273 -10.02 -22.00 -14.06
C VAL A 273 -9.96 -22.56 -12.64
N ARG A 274 -9.57 -21.72 -11.68
CA ARG A 274 -9.62 -22.07 -10.26
C ARG A 274 -10.15 -20.88 -9.44
N PRO A 275 -11.31 -21.02 -8.79
CA PRO A 275 -11.67 -20.13 -7.70
C PRO A 275 -10.61 -20.24 -6.59
N TYR A 276 -10.22 -19.11 -6.03
CA TYR A 276 -9.32 -19.04 -4.89
C TYR A 276 -9.91 -18.08 -3.86
N SER A 277 -10.34 -18.65 -2.74
CA SER A 277 -10.81 -17.89 -1.59
C SER A 277 -9.73 -17.90 -0.53
N VAL A 278 -9.38 -16.73 -0.01
CA VAL A 278 -8.29 -16.58 0.95
C VAL A 278 -8.71 -15.76 2.16
N THR A 279 -8.28 -16.22 3.33
CA THR A 279 -8.42 -15.50 4.59
C THR A 279 -7.29 -14.50 4.76
N ALA A 280 -7.53 -13.40 5.46
CA ALA A 280 -6.48 -12.40 5.68
C ALA A 280 -5.26 -12.95 6.45
N GLY A 281 -5.41 -13.99 7.28
CA GLY A 281 -4.31 -14.67 7.97
C GLY A 281 -3.57 -15.74 7.15
N ALA A 282 -3.77 -15.83 5.83
CA ALA A 282 -3.08 -16.83 5.03
C ALA A 282 -1.55 -16.58 4.99
N PRO A 283 -0.72 -17.64 4.89
CA PRO A 283 0.74 -17.47 4.82
C PRO A 283 1.17 -16.68 3.58
N PHE A 284 2.21 -15.85 3.71
CA PHE A 284 2.78 -15.07 2.61
C PHE A 284 3.14 -15.92 1.39
N ALA A 285 3.86 -17.02 1.60
CA ALA A 285 4.23 -17.94 0.53
C ALA A 285 3.00 -18.52 -0.22
N SER A 286 1.84 -18.61 0.43
CA SER A 286 0.59 -19.01 -0.24
C SER A 286 0.12 -17.93 -1.22
N PHE A 287 0.12 -16.66 -0.80
CA PHE A 287 -0.22 -15.52 -1.66
C PHE A 287 0.69 -15.46 -2.89
N VAL A 288 2.01 -15.40 -2.68
CA VAL A 288 3.00 -15.36 -3.76
C VAL A 288 2.87 -16.59 -4.66
N GLY A 289 2.71 -17.78 -4.07
CA GLY A 289 2.60 -19.04 -4.80
C GLY A 289 1.39 -19.12 -5.72
N VAL A 290 0.23 -18.63 -5.30
CA VAL A 290 -0.95 -18.60 -6.18
C VAL A 290 -0.74 -17.59 -7.30
N MET A 291 -0.28 -16.38 -7.00
CA MET A 291 -0.07 -15.34 -8.01
C MET A 291 0.99 -15.75 -9.04
N ALA A 292 2.09 -16.36 -8.63
CA ALA A 292 3.14 -16.86 -9.51
C ALA A 292 2.66 -17.92 -10.53
N ARG A 293 1.52 -18.58 -10.27
CA ARG A 293 0.90 -19.58 -11.15
C ARG A 293 -0.34 -19.07 -11.88
N THR A 294 -0.59 -17.76 -11.83
CA THR A 294 -1.77 -17.11 -12.40
C THR A 294 -1.38 -16.38 -13.68
N GLY A 295 -2.06 -16.67 -14.79
CA GLY A 295 -1.92 -15.88 -16.02
C GLY A 295 -3.04 -14.87 -16.21
N ILE A 296 -4.27 -15.19 -15.76
CA ILE A 296 -5.36 -14.22 -15.66
C ILE A 296 -5.86 -14.21 -14.23
N LEU A 297 -5.81 -13.06 -13.58
CA LEU A 297 -6.43 -12.80 -12.29
C LEU A 297 -7.74 -12.04 -12.50
N ILE A 298 -8.85 -12.58 -12.00
CA ILE A 298 -10.12 -11.87 -11.89
C ILE A 298 -10.42 -11.67 -10.41
N SER A 299 -10.79 -10.46 -10.04
CA SER A 299 -11.17 -10.15 -8.66
C SER A 299 -12.11 -8.96 -8.65
N ARG A 300 -13.02 -8.95 -7.68
CA ARG A 300 -13.65 -7.70 -7.24
C ARG A 300 -12.56 -6.75 -6.74
N HIS A 301 -12.74 -5.46 -6.99
CA HIS A 301 -11.95 -4.42 -6.35
C HIS A 301 -12.05 -4.60 -4.83
N GLY A 302 -10.91 -4.74 -4.18
CA GLY A 302 -10.84 -4.97 -2.75
C GLY A 302 -9.41 -5.22 -2.30
N PRO A 303 -9.14 -5.18 -0.98
CA PRO A 303 -7.79 -5.18 -0.41
C PRO A 303 -6.88 -6.30 -0.92
N LEU A 304 -7.44 -7.49 -1.16
CA LEU A 304 -6.67 -8.62 -1.66
C LEU A 304 -6.14 -8.45 -3.09
N LEU A 305 -6.68 -7.52 -3.87
CA LEU A 305 -6.19 -7.27 -5.22
C LEU A 305 -4.79 -6.65 -5.22
N ALA A 306 -4.26 -6.16 -4.09
CA ALA A 306 -2.85 -5.79 -3.99
C ALA A 306 -1.88 -6.95 -4.31
N ASN A 307 -2.34 -8.21 -4.24
CA ASN A 307 -1.58 -9.38 -4.68
C ASN A 307 -1.15 -9.32 -6.15
N VAL A 308 -1.71 -8.43 -6.98
CA VAL A 308 -1.29 -8.21 -8.37
C VAL A 308 0.20 -7.94 -8.52
N MET A 309 0.85 -7.37 -7.49
CA MET A 309 2.29 -7.13 -7.52
C MET A 309 3.13 -8.42 -7.56
N PHE A 310 2.53 -9.56 -7.23
CA PHE A 310 3.17 -10.87 -7.29
C PHE A 310 2.84 -11.64 -8.57
N LEU A 311 2.04 -11.11 -9.48
CA LEU A 311 1.77 -11.77 -10.76
C LEU A 311 3.05 -11.83 -11.61
N PRO A 312 3.27 -12.90 -12.39
CA PRO A 312 4.42 -13.01 -13.26
C PRO A 312 4.33 -12.02 -14.44
N PRO A 313 5.47 -11.69 -15.09
CA PRO A 313 5.46 -10.91 -16.33
C PRO A 313 4.52 -11.49 -17.38
N GLY A 314 3.80 -10.63 -18.09
CA GLY A 314 2.84 -11.01 -19.13
C GLY A 314 1.50 -11.55 -18.60
N ALA A 315 1.27 -11.52 -17.28
CA ALA A 315 -0.04 -11.82 -16.72
C ALA A 315 -1.05 -10.69 -17.00
N MET A 316 -2.32 -11.01 -16.85
CA MET A 316 -3.45 -10.09 -17.01
C MET A 316 -4.29 -10.04 -15.73
N VAL A 317 -4.79 -8.86 -15.41
CA VAL A 317 -5.81 -8.62 -14.40
C VAL A 317 -7.08 -8.15 -15.09
N LEU A 318 -8.21 -8.74 -14.74
CA LEU A 318 -9.53 -8.17 -15.00
C LEU A 318 -10.18 -7.84 -13.65
N GLU A 319 -10.11 -6.56 -13.30
CA GLU A 319 -10.68 -6.02 -12.09
C GLU A 319 -12.19 -5.78 -12.26
N LEU A 320 -12.98 -6.20 -11.28
CA LEU A 320 -14.42 -5.98 -11.25
C LEU A 320 -14.70 -4.82 -10.29
N LEU A 321 -14.98 -3.64 -10.85
CA LEU A 321 -15.27 -2.41 -10.11
C LEU A 321 -16.75 -2.36 -9.70
N PRO A 322 -17.05 -2.24 -8.39
CA PRO A 322 -18.42 -2.07 -7.91
C PRO A 322 -19.07 -0.79 -8.42
N TYR A 323 -20.39 -0.76 -8.37
CA TYR A 323 -21.18 0.40 -8.77
C TYR A 323 -20.89 1.60 -7.85
N ASN A 324 -20.73 2.80 -8.43
CA ASN A 324 -20.30 4.04 -7.76
C ASN A 324 -19.01 3.94 -6.92
N TRP A 325 -18.18 2.93 -7.18
CA TRP A 325 -16.88 2.82 -6.52
C TRP A 325 -15.88 3.80 -7.15
N ASP A 326 -15.96 5.07 -6.77
CA ASP A 326 -14.98 6.09 -7.15
C ASP A 326 -14.96 7.27 -6.18
N TRP A 327 -13.81 7.49 -5.54
CA TRP A 327 -13.57 8.59 -4.62
C TRP A 327 -12.08 8.89 -4.59
N ARG A 328 -11.67 10.10 -4.97
CA ARG A 328 -10.24 10.49 -5.03
C ARG A 328 -9.37 9.45 -5.75
N GLY A 329 -9.90 8.92 -6.86
CA GLY A 329 -9.25 7.90 -7.68
C GLY A 329 -9.04 6.54 -7.00
N ILE A 330 -9.80 6.20 -5.94
CA ILE A 330 -9.69 4.92 -5.22
C ILE A 330 -9.84 3.72 -6.16
N SER A 331 -10.65 3.87 -7.21
CA SER A 331 -10.81 2.85 -8.25
C SER A 331 -9.49 2.54 -8.97
N GLU A 332 -8.55 3.48 -9.05
CA GLU A 332 -7.29 3.31 -9.76
C GLU A 332 -6.14 2.76 -8.89
N ILE A 333 -6.36 2.41 -7.61
CA ILE A 333 -5.29 1.91 -6.71
C ILE A 333 -4.49 0.77 -7.36
N TYR A 334 -5.18 -0.28 -7.80
CA TYR A 334 -4.51 -1.50 -8.25
C TYR A 334 -3.99 -1.42 -9.67
N VAL A 335 -4.62 -0.63 -10.55
CA VAL A 335 -4.04 -0.34 -11.88
C VAL A 335 -2.76 0.47 -11.75
N ASN A 336 -2.69 1.42 -10.82
CA ASN A 336 -1.46 2.17 -10.54
C ASN A 336 -0.36 1.25 -9.99
N LEU A 337 -0.71 0.30 -9.13
CA LEU A 337 0.23 -0.72 -8.66
C LEU A 337 0.78 -1.58 -9.83
N THR A 338 -0.08 -2.08 -10.73
CA THR A 338 0.40 -2.85 -11.89
C THR A 338 1.19 -2.00 -12.89
N ARG A 339 0.79 -0.74 -13.13
CA ARG A 339 1.53 0.21 -13.97
C ARG A 339 2.94 0.45 -13.41
N SER A 340 3.08 0.49 -12.09
CA SER A 340 4.36 0.69 -11.43
C SER A 340 5.33 -0.49 -11.56
N ILE A 341 4.85 -1.68 -11.94
CA ILE A 341 5.68 -2.86 -12.25
C ILE A 341 5.88 -3.01 -13.76
N GLY A 342 4.94 -2.54 -14.56
CA GLY A 342 5.10 -2.27 -15.99
C GLY A 342 4.92 -3.46 -16.94
N ASP A 343 4.81 -4.69 -16.42
CA ASP A 343 4.73 -5.91 -17.23
C ASP A 343 3.49 -6.78 -16.94
N VAL A 344 2.51 -6.23 -16.23
CA VAL A 344 1.19 -6.85 -15.99
C VAL A 344 0.13 -6.03 -16.72
N HIS A 345 -0.68 -6.68 -17.54
CA HIS A 345 -1.83 -6.05 -18.19
C HIS A 345 -2.96 -5.89 -17.18
N HIS A 346 -3.62 -4.73 -17.17
CA HIS A 346 -4.69 -4.45 -16.22
C HIS A 346 -5.88 -3.83 -16.94
N PHE A 347 -7.01 -4.52 -16.87
CA PHE A 347 -8.29 -4.14 -17.42
C PHE A 347 -9.35 -4.10 -16.33
N ALA A 348 -10.44 -3.39 -16.56
CA ALA A 348 -11.54 -3.35 -15.62
C ALA A 348 -12.90 -3.47 -16.29
N TRP A 349 -13.76 -4.30 -15.71
CA TRP A 349 -15.19 -4.25 -15.90
C TRP A 349 -15.79 -3.40 -14.79
N ARG A 350 -16.63 -2.42 -15.13
CA ARG A 350 -17.29 -1.56 -14.14
C ARG A 350 -18.80 -1.75 -14.20
N ALA A 351 -19.40 -1.99 -13.04
CA ALA A 351 -20.84 -1.88 -12.87
C ALA A 351 -21.27 -0.41 -13.05
N ARG A 352 -22.09 -0.14 -14.08
CA ARG A 352 -22.55 1.22 -14.44
C ARG A 352 -24.03 1.47 -14.13
N HIS A 353 -24.68 0.58 -13.39
CA HIS A 353 -26.12 0.67 -13.14
C HIS A 353 -26.43 0.08 -11.76
N PRO A 354 -27.37 0.67 -10.99
CA PRO A 354 -27.76 0.18 -9.67
C PRO A 354 -28.16 -1.30 -9.62
N ARG A 355 -28.77 -1.81 -10.70
CA ARG A 355 -29.11 -3.24 -10.85
C ARG A 355 -27.95 -4.22 -10.60
N TRP A 356 -26.71 -3.73 -10.69
CA TRP A 356 -25.50 -4.51 -10.45
C TRP A 356 -25.04 -4.49 -8.99
N ALA A 357 -25.80 -3.85 -8.10
CA ALA A 357 -25.57 -3.77 -6.67
C ALA A 357 -26.82 -4.26 -5.94
N LEU A 358 -26.66 -5.22 -5.03
CA LEU A 358 -27.72 -5.65 -4.11
C LEU A 358 -27.39 -5.11 -2.72
N TYR A 359 -28.23 -4.19 -2.25
CA TYR A 359 -28.05 -3.55 -0.96
C TYR A 359 -28.63 -4.42 0.16
N PRO A 360 -27.91 -4.58 1.30
CA PRO A 360 -28.40 -5.28 2.48
C PRO A 360 -29.71 -4.76 3.08
N SER A 361 -30.03 -3.47 2.89
CA SER A 361 -31.25 -2.85 3.42
C SER A 361 -31.77 -1.71 2.53
N ALA A 362 -33.06 -1.37 2.70
CA ALA A 362 -33.69 -0.25 1.99
C ALA A 362 -33.07 1.12 2.35
N ASP A 363 -32.57 1.27 3.58
CA ASP A 363 -31.88 2.50 4.00
C ASP A 363 -30.55 2.69 3.26
N GLU A 364 -29.89 1.60 2.87
CA GLU A 364 -28.68 1.62 2.07
C GLU A 364 -28.98 1.76 0.57
N GLU A 365 -30.11 1.21 0.11
CA GLU A 365 -30.56 1.35 -1.28
C GLU A 365 -30.84 2.82 -1.67
N ARG A 366 -31.05 3.73 -0.70
CA ARG A 366 -31.20 5.16 -0.99
C ARG A 366 -30.01 5.78 -1.73
N TYR A 367 -28.83 5.16 -1.67
CA TYR A 367 -27.62 5.58 -2.37
C TYR A 367 -27.53 5.03 -3.81
N ALA A 368 -28.44 4.15 -4.22
CA ALA A 368 -28.47 3.55 -5.56
C ALA A 368 -28.52 4.59 -6.68
N ASP A 369 -29.37 5.60 -6.55
CA ASP A 369 -29.58 6.59 -7.60
C ASP A 369 -28.55 7.74 -7.56
N TRP A 370 -27.62 7.71 -6.60
CA TRP A 370 -26.58 8.73 -6.50
C TRP A 370 -25.58 8.56 -7.64
N THR A 371 -25.07 9.67 -8.12
CA THR A 371 -23.88 9.75 -8.96
C THR A 371 -22.61 9.51 -8.15
N ALA A 372 -21.50 9.20 -8.81
CA ALA A 372 -20.21 9.09 -8.16
C ALA A 372 -19.80 10.43 -7.49
N GLU A 373 -20.16 11.56 -8.10
CA GLU A 373 -19.92 12.90 -7.57
C GLU A 373 -20.76 13.19 -6.31
N GLU A 374 -22.01 12.72 -6.26
CA GLU A 374 -22.86 12.81 -5.07
C GLU A 374 -22.36 11.88 -3.95
N CYS A 375 -21.78 10.73 -4.31
CA CYS A 375 -21.18 9.76 -3.39
C CYS A 375 -19.80 10.20 -2.88
N SER A 376 -19.71 11.41 -2.33
CA SER A 376 -18.45 12.00 -1.86
C SER A 376 -18.12 11.77 -0.38
N SER A 377 -19.05 11.17 0.38
CA SER A 377 -18.89 10.85 1.80
C SER A 377 -18.35 9.44 2.04
N SER A 378 -17.67 9.25 3.19
CA SER A 378 -17.25 7.92 3.67
C SER A 378 -18.44 6.95 3.75
N ASP A 379 -19.57 7.43 4.28
CA ASP A 379 -20.76 6.60 4.52
C ASP A 379 -21.33 6.02 3.22
N CYS A 380 -21.37 6.83 2.15
CA CYS A 380 -21.84 6.36 0.85
C CYS A 380 -20.90 5.29 0.29
N LEU A 381 -19.58 5.51 0.38
CA LEU A 381 -18.59 4.52 -0.06
C LEU A 381 -18.68 3.22 0.73
N GLU A 382 -18.83 3.28 2.06
CA GLU A 382 -19.01 2.09 2.89
C GLU A 382 -20.26 1.30 2.49
N VAL A 383 -21.34 1.98 2.13
CA VAL A 383 -22.54 1.31 1.61
C VAL A 383 -22.26 0.59 0.29
N HIS A 384 -21.62 1.25 -0.68
CA HIS A 384 -21.24 0.60 -1.94
C HIS A 384 -20.17 -0.49 -1.75
N ALA A 385 -19.32 -0.38 -0.73
CA ALA A 385 -18.38 -1.43 -0.35
C ALA A 385 -19.15 -2.68 0.09
N ARG A 386 -20.16 -2.53 0.96
CA ARG A 386 -20.92 -3.67 1.50
C ARG A 386 -21.94 -4.25 0.52
N ALA A 387 -22.38 -3.48 -0.48
CA ALA A 387 -23.30 -3.95 -1.49
C ALA A 387 -22.76 -5.19 -2.23
N HIS A 388 -23.60 -6.21 -2.35
CA HIS A 388 -23.23 -7.42 -3.09
C HIS A 388 -23.21 -7.09 -4.58
N MET A 389 -22.13 -7.44 -5.26
CA MET A 389 -21.96 -7.11 -6.67
C MET A 389 -22.59 -8.18 -7.55
N VAL A 390 -23.44 -7.79 -8.50
CA VAL A 390 -23.87 -8.67 -9.60
C VAL A 390 -23.02 -8.33 -10.82
N VAL A 391 -22.37 -9.34 -11.38
CA VAL A 391 -21.44 -9.19 -12.50
C VAL A 391 -22.12 -9.61 -13.79
N ASP A 392 -21.97 -8.81 -14.85
CA ASP A 392 -22.35 -9.22 -16.20
C ASP A 392 -21.36 -10.26 -16.72
N SER A 393 -21.64 -11.54 -16.44
CA SER A 393 -20.75 -12.65 -16.76
C SER A 393 -20.50 -12.81 -18.25
N ALA A 394 -21.48 -12.45 -19.09
CA ALA A 394 -21.36 -12.51 -20.55
C ALA A 394 -20.35 -11.46 -21.05
N THR A 395 -20.47 -10.21 -20.61
CA THR A 395 -19.48 -9.17 -20.94
C THR A 395 -18.09 -9.51 -20.41
N VAL A 396 -17.98 -10.00 -19.18
CA VAL A 396 -16.69 -10.42 -18.60
C VAL A 396 -16.05 -11.54 -19.43
N GLN A 397 -16.84 -12.51 -19.88
CA GLN A 397 -16.36 -13.58 -20.76
C GLN A 397 -15.87 -13.03 -22.09
N GLU A 398 -16.65 -12.14 -22.74
CA GLU A 398 -16.29 -11.50 -24.00
C GLU A 398 -14.96 -10.72 -23.88
N MET A 399 -14.82 -9.91 -22.82
CA MET A 399 -13.59 -9.17 -22.55
C MET A 399 -12.37 -10.10 -22.44
N ILE A 400 -12.49 -11.23 -21.74
CA ILE A 400 -11.41 -12.21 -21.64
C ILE A 400 -11.08 -12.81 -23.01
N MET A 401 -12.11 -13.18 -23.78
CA MET A 401 -11.93 -13.78 -25.10
C MET A 401 -11.28 -12.83 -26.11
N ASP A 402 -11.53 -11.53 -26.00
CA ASP A 402 -10.93 -10.49 -26.84
C ASP A 402 -9.48 -10.17 -26.41
N LEU A 403 -9.24 -9.98 -25.11
CA LEU A 403 -7.98 -9.45 -24.59
C LEU A 403 -6.90 -10.52 -24.41
N ALA A 404 -7.26 -11.68 -23.87
CA ALA A 404 -6.29 -12.72 -23.52
C ALA A 404 -5.42 -13.19 -24.70
N PRO A 405 -5.95 -13.38 -25.93
CA PRO A 405 -5.12 -13.75 -27.07
C PRO A 405 -4.02 -12.74 -27.39
N GLY A 406 -4.28 -11.44 -27.21
CA GLY A 406 -3.28 -10.39 -27.40
C GLY A 406 -2.17 -10.48 -26.36
N VAL A 407 -2.56 -10.58 -25.08
CA VAL A 407 -1.63 -10.69 -23.94
C VAL A 407 -0.72 -11.90 -24.10
N PHE A 408 -1.28 -13.09 -24.34
CA PHE A 408 -0.50 -14.32 -24.45
C PHE A 408 0.32 -14.44 -25.74
N ARG A 409 0.10 -13.57 -26.74
CA ARG A 409 1.01 -13.40 -27.89
C ARG A 409 2.19 -12.47 -27.60
N GLY A 410 2.29 -11.93 -26.38
CA GLY A 410 3.38 -11.05 -25.97
C GLY A 410 3.22 -9.60 -26.41
N ALA A 411 1.98 -9.14 -26.64
CA ALA A 411 1.74 -7.72 -26.87
C ALA A 411 2.17 -6.91 -25.64
N SER A 412 2.71 -5.71 -25.84
CA SER A 412 3.17 -4.88 -24.72
C SER A 412 1.98 -4.29 -23.95
N VAL A 413 2.16 -4.01 -22.65
CA VAL A 413 1.14 -3.36 -21.82
C VAL A 413 0.59 -2.08 -22.48
N PRO A 414 1.42 -1.15 -23.01
CA PRO A 414 0.91 0.03 -23.69
C PRO A 414 0.09 -0.27 -24.96
N SER A 415 0.44 -1.34 -25.71
CA SER A 415 -0.24 -1.66 -26.98
C SER A 415 -1.66 -2.20 -26.81
N LEU A 416 -1.95 -2.81 -25.65
CA LEU A 416 -3.27 -3.30 -25.31
C LEU A 416 -3.97 -2.42 -24.28
N ALA A 417 -3.38 -1.29 -23.88
CA ALA A 417 -3.97 -0.44 -22.85
C ALA A 417 -5.37 0.04 -23.25
N GLN A 418 -6.33 -0.14 -22.36
CA GLN A 418 -7.68 0.40 -22.50
C GLN A 418 -7.85 1.62 -21.59
N PRO A 419 -8.72 2.59 -21.96
CA PRO A 419 -9.13 3.65 -21.05
C PRO A 419 -9.70 3.07 -19.76
N TRP A 420 -9.38 3.68 -18.61
CA TRP A 420 -10.00 3.29 -17.35
C TRP A 420 -11.51 3.59 -17.39
N PRO A 421 -12.40 2.66 -17.04
CA PRO A 421 -13.83 2.87 -17.17
C PRO A 421 -14.31 3.96 -16.21
N SER A 422 -14.99 4.98 -16.74
CA SER A 422 -15.55 6.09 -15.96
C SER A 422 -16.64 5.62 -14.99
N ALA A 423 -16.69 6.24 -13.81
CA ALA A 423 -17.73 6.01 -12.82
C ALA A 423 -19.06 6.69 -13.20
N SER A 424 -19.01 7.73 -14.03
CA SER A 424 -20.19 8.48 -14.45
C SER A 424 -21.14 7.66 -15.32
N HIS A 425 -22.44 7.87 -15.08
CA HIS A 425 -23.54 7.44 -15.94
C HIS A 425 -23.43 8.13 -17.30
N GLY A 426 -22.63 7.59 -18.19
CA GLY A 426 -22.80 7.87 -19.60
C GLY A 426 -24.09 7.20 -20.07
N LEU A 427 -25.25 7.85 -19.85
CA LEU A 427 -26.24 7.80 -20.92
C LEU A 427 -25.50 8.33 -22.16
N PRO A 428 -25.54 7.64 -23.31
CA PRO A 428 -24.94 8.18 -24.50
C PRO A 428 -25.53 9.57 -24.69
N VAL A 429 -24.66 10.58 -24.81
CA VAL A 429 -25.06 11.91 -25.22
C VAL A 429 -25.64 11.75 -26.62
N THR A 430 -26.94 11.47 -26.72
CA THR A 430 -27.68 11.74 -27.94
C THR A 430 -27.50 13.22 -28.16
N SER A 431 -26.72 13.54 -29.19
CA SER A 431 -26.54 14.87 -29.75
C SER A 431 -27.82 15.68 -29.59
N MET A 432 -27.77 16.71 -28.75
CA MET A 432 -28.67 17.83 -28.91
C MET A 432 -28.31 18.48 -30.25
N LEU A 433 -29.10 18.15 -31.27
CA LEU A 433 -29.40 19.04 -32.37
C LEU A 433 -30.68 19.80 -32.01
#